data_AF-A0A202DU08-F1
#
_entry.id   AF-A0A202DU08-F1
#
_cell.length_a   1.000
_cell.length_b   1.000
_cell.length_c   1.000
_cell.angle_alpha   90.00
_cell.angle_beta   90.00
_cell.angle_gamma   90.00
#
_symmetry.space_group_name_H-M   'P 1'
#
loop_
_entity.id
_entity.type
_entity.pdbx_description
1 polymer ?
#
loop_
_entity_poly.entity_id
_entity_poly.type
_entity_poly.pdbx_seq_one_letter_code
_entity_poly.pdbx_strand_id
1 'polypeptide(L)'
;MIKNNTRGCAFIENSQPKLANVTIKENGLSWRGGGILFNGNSTAVFDPDRRCNIFNNSIEESEGSDLYCGDLTIPGFTRIITVVVDTFTVLNPTEQHAFPLPKFTFDILHGKSTTGVDESVKQVPTEYALRQNYPNPFNPQTTIRYQIPEAGNVAIEIFNMMGQRIRILVEEDKVAGQYSVQWDGRDDSCQGP
;
A
#
# COMPACT_ATOMS: atom_id res chain seq x y z
N MET A 1 -5.31 -16.87 16.22
CA MET A 1 -6.72 -16.61 16.59
C MET A 1 -6.89 -15.11 16.63
N ILE A 2 -7.80 -14.54 15.83
CA ILE A 2 -8.10 -13.09 15.91
C ILE A 2 -8.85 -12.90 17.22
N LYS A 3 -8.22 -12.26 18.21
CA LYS A 3 -8.93 -11.87 19.43
C LYS A 3 -9.52 -10.49 19.15
N ASN A 4 -10.83 -10.44 18.90
CA ASN A 4 -11.57 -9.18 19.01
C ASN A 4 -11.50 -8.78 20.48
N ASN A 5 -10.52 -7.95 20.84
CA ASN A 5 -10.45 -7.45 22.20
C ASN A 5 -11.60 -6.46 22.39
N THR A 6 -12.08 -6.29 23.61
CA THR A 6 -13.27 -5.52 24.03
C THR A 6 -13.23 -4.01 23.70
N ARG A 7 -12.31 -3.57 22.84
CA ARG A 7 -12.05 -2.19 22.42
C ARG A 7 -11.96 -1.98 20.89
N GLY A 8 -12.29 -3.01 20.09
CA GLY A 8 -12.56 -2.85 18.65
C GLY A 8 -11.39 -3.07 17.66
N CYS A 9 -10.15 -3.12 18.13
CA CYS A 9 -8.99 -3.41 17.27
C CYS A 9 -8.78 -4.91 17.01
N ALA A 10 -8.22 -5.24 15.85
CA ALA A 10 -7.79 -6.59 15.52
C ALA A 10 -6.34 -6.80 15.98
N PHE A 11 -6.15 -7.61 17.02
CA PHE A 11 -4.83 -7.97 17.53
C PHE A 11 -4.36 -9.30 16.91
N ILE A 12 -3.23 -9.25 16.19
CA ILE A 12 -2.59 -10.40 15.55
C ILE A 12 -1.26 -10.66 16.25
N GLU A 13 -1.18 -11.81 16.91
CA GLU A 13 0.00 -12.23 17.66
C GLU A 13 0.46 -13.62 17.20
N ASN A 14 1.76 -13.72 16.90
CA ASN A 14 2.47 -14.89 16.36
C ASN A 14 1.62 -15.73 15.38
N SER A 15 0.89 -15.06 14.48
CA SER A 15 -0.05 -15.72 13.57
C SER A 15 -0.20 -15.01 12.24
N GLN A 16 -0.81 -15.71 11.27
CA GLN A 16 -0.98 -15.26 9.90
C GLN A 16 -2.43 -15.47 9.44
N PRO A 17 -3.41 -14.77 10.02
CA PRO A 17 -4.80 -14.91 9.61
C PRO A 17 -5.03 -14.48 8.16
N LYS A 18 -5.99 -15.15 7.52
CA LYS A 18 -6.56 -14.71 6.24
C LYS A 18 -7.68 -13.72 6.51
N LEU A 19 -7.65 -12.57 5.85
CA LEU A 19 -8.66 -11.52 5.97
C LEU A 19 -9.39 -11.38 4.62
N ALA A 20 -10.69 -11.60 4.64
CA ALA A 20 -11.56 -11.49 3.48
C ALA A 20 -12.90 -10.87 3.89
N ASN A 21 -13.29 -9.78 3.22
CA ASN A 21 -14.53 -9.04 3.47
C ASN A 21 -14.72 -8.62 4.95
N VAL A 22 -13.63 -8.23 5.62
CA VAL A 22 -13.63 -7.74 7.00
C VAL A 22 -13.62 -6.22 7.00
N THR A 23 -14.40 -5.59 7.87
CA THR A 23 -14.40 -4.13 8.06
C THR A 23 -13.95 -3.78 9.47
N ILE A 24 -12.91 -2.96 9.58
CA ILE A 24 -12.30 -2.49 10.82
C ILE A 24 -12.31 -0.97 10.78
N LYS A 25 -13.18 -0.34 11.57
CA LYS A 25 -13.39 1.10 11.46
C LYS A 25 -13.84 1.73 12.75
N GLU A 26 -13.64 3.04 12.85
CA GLU A 26 -14.22 3.87 13.92
C GLU A 26 -13.83 3.36 15.32
N ASN A 27 -12.72 2.63 15.41
CA ASN A 27 -12.17 2.18 16.68
C ASN A 27 -11.34 3.30 17.30
N GLY A 28 -11.51 3.51 18.60
CA GLY A 28 -10.74 4.49 19.37
C GLY A 28 -9.96 3.80 20.48
N LEU A 29 -8.64 3.96 20.50
CA LEU A 29 -7.79 3.45 21.58
C LEU A 29 -6.95 4.55 22.23
N SER A 30 -6.68 4.41 23.52
CA SER A 30 -5.68 5.24 24.20
C SER A 30 -4.22 4.81 23.93
N TRP A 31 -4.01 3.79 23.08
CA TRP A 31 -2.72 3.18 22.76
C TRP A 31 -2.62 2.98 21.24
N ARG A 32 -1.43 2.66 20.71
CA ARG A 32 -1.19 2.47 19.26
C ARG A 32 -1.98 1.29 18.66
N GLY A 33 -2.30 1.36 17.35
CA GLY A 33 -2.94 0.26 16.61
C GLY A 33 -4.46 0.21 16.72
N GLY A 34 -5.15 1.32 16.44
CA GLY A 34 -6.62 1.42 16.48
C GLY A 34 -7.33 0.46 15.52
N GLY A 35 -6.77 0.21 14.33
CA GLY A 35 -7.29 -0.79 13.39
C GLY A 35 -6.73 -2.19 13.62
N ILE A 36 -5.52 -2.46 13.12
CA ILE A 36 -4.81 -3.74 13.27
C ILE A 36 -3.48 -3.53 13.98
N LEU A 37 -3.22 -4.36 15.00
CA LEU A 37 -1.95 -4.41 15.69
C LEU A 37 -1.27 -5.76 15.41
N PHE A 38 -0.09 -5.70 14.78
CA PHE A 38 0.79 -6.85 14.54
C PHE A 38 1.86 -6.93 15.64
N ASN A 39 1.85 -8.03 16.40
CA ASN A 39 2.84 -8.27 17.46
C ASN A 39 3.58 -9.59 17.25
N GLY A 40 4.87 -9.61 17.58
CA GLY A 40 5.76 -10.75 17.34
C GLY A 40 5.86 -11.12 15.86
N ASN A 41 6.02 -12.42 15.57
CA ASN A 41 6.17 -12.93 14.20
C ASN A 41 4.82 -13.02 13.46
N SER A 42 4.06 -11.91 13.42
CA SER A 42 2.73 -11.83 12.83
C SER A 42 2.70 -11.24 11.42
N THR A 43 1.70 -11.62 10.64
CA THR A 43 1.34 -10.96 9.37
C THR A 43 -0.16 -11.18 9.11
N ALA A 44 -0.71 -10.65 8.03
CA ALA A 44 -2.05 -10.98 7.55
C ALA A 44 -2.01 -11.25 6.05
N VAL A 45 -2.80 -12.22 5.60
CA VAL A 45 -3.00 -12.52 4.18
C VAL A 45 -4.34 -11.89 3.77
N PHE A 46 -4.28 -10.82 2.99
CA PHE A 46 -5.47 -10.13 2.50
C PHE A 46 -5.94 -10.77 1.19
N ASP A 47 -7.25 -11.04 1.11
CA ASP A 47 -7.88 -11.52 -0.11
C ASP A 47 -8.04 -10.37 -1.12
N PRO A 48 -7.48 -10.48 -2.35
CA PRO A 48 -7.49 -9.40 -3.33
C PRO A 48 -8.85 -9.21 -4.02
N ASP A 49 -9.70 -10.24 -4.03
CA ASP A 49 -11.05 -10.20 -4.62
C ASP A 49 -12.09 -9.80 -3.57
N ARG A 50 -11.91 -10.31 -2.35
CA ARG A 50 -12.77 -10.01 -1.19
C ARG A 50 -12.05 -9.07 -0.24
N ARG A 51 -11.74 -7.88 -0.73
CA ARG A 51 -10.92 -6.90 0.01
C ARG A 51 -11.57 -6.46 1.32
N CYS A 52 -10.72 -6.14 2.28
CA CYS A 52 -11.13 -5.64 3.59
C CYS A 52 -11.23 -4.11 3.59
N ASN A 53 -11.86 -3.54 4.62
CA ASN A 53 -11.94 -2.10 4.83
C ASN A 53 -11.31 -1.73 6.16
N ILE A 54 -10.39 -0.76 6.19
CA ILE A 54 -9.71 -0.31 7.41
C ILE A 54 -9.66 1.21 7.42
N PHE A 55 -10.53 1.88 8.18
CA PHE A 55 -10.58 3.34 8.11
C PHE A 55 -11.10 4.04 9.36
N ASN A 56 -10.79 5.32 9.49
CA ASN A 56 -11.28 6.20 10.56
C ASN A 56 -11.02 5.64 11.96
N ASN A 57 -9.93 4.88 12.13
CA ASN A 57 -9.50 4.46 13.47
C ASN A 57 -8.71 5.61 14.10
N SER A 58 -8.94 5.85 15.38
CA SER A 58 -8.33 6.93 16.15
C SER A 58 -7.55 6.37 17.33
N ILE A 59 -6.47 7.08 17.66
CA ILE A 59 -5.58 6.75 18.77
C ILE A 59 -5.22 8.04 19.52
N GLU A 60 -4.93 7.96 20.81
CA GLU A 60 -4.38 9.09 21.58
C GLU A 60 -2.91 9.39 21.21
N GLU A 61 -2.20 8.38 20.74
CA GLU A 61 -0.85 8.49 20.20
C GLU A 61 -0.84 9.14 18.80
N SER A 62 0.30 9.65 18.33
CA SER A 62 0.37 10.33 17.03
C SER A 62 0.63 9.42 15.83
N GLU A 63 0.77 8.10 16.03
CA GLU A 63 1.31 7.17 15.01
C GLU A 63 0.65 5.78 15.02
N GLY A 64 0.35 5.26 13.83
CA GLY A 64 -0.20 3.92 13.63
C GLY A 64 -1.68 3.78 14.03
N SER A 65 -2.52 4.73 13.64
CA SER A 65 -3.95 4.76 13.97
C SER A 65 -4.71 3.58 13.35
N ASP A 66 -4.45 3.27 12.09
CA ASP A 66 -5.09 2.17 11.37
C ASP A 66 -4.27 0.88 11.46
N LEU A 67 -2.95 0.98 11.33
CA LEU A 67 -2.05 -0.17 11.35
C LEU A 67 -0.83 0.10 12.24
N TYR A 68 -0.49 -0.85 13.10
CA TYR A 68 0.71 -0.77 13.91
C TYR A 68 1.45 -2.10 13.90
N CYS A 69 2.76 -2.07 13.68
CA CYS A 69 3.64 -3.22 13.81
C CYS A 69 4.66 -2.97 14.94
N GLY A 70 4.51 -3.72 16.04
CA GLY A 70 5.36 -3.62 17.21
C GLY A 70 6.70 -4.34 17.09
N ASP A 71 6.92 -5.10 16.01
CA ASP A 71 8.16 -5.87 15.77
C ASP A 71 9.28 -4.96 15.23
N LEU A 72 9.77 -4.10 16.11
CA LEU A 72 10.80 -3.09 15.85
C LEU A 72 12.22 -3.56 16.22
N THR A 73 12.38 -4.75 16.82
CA THR A 73 13.61 -5.09 17.57
C THR A 73 14.24 -6.45 17.24
N ILE A 74 13.89 -7.10 16.13
CA ILE A 74 14.60 -8.32 15.68
C ILE A 74 15.50 -7.99 14.48
N PRO A 75 16.84 -7.88 14.68
CA PRO A 75 17.79 -7.76 13.58
C PRO A 75 17.63 -8.94 12.61
N GLY A 76 17.43 -8.67 11.33
CA GLY A 76 17.22 -9.69 10.29
C GLY A 76 15.75 -10.08 10.05
N PHE A 77 14.80 -9.54 10.82
CA PHE A 77 13.36 -9.77 10.60
C PHE A 77 12.70 -8.55 9.92
N THR A 78 12.96 -8.42 8.62
CA THR A 78 12.43 -7.34 7.76
C THR A 78 11.20 -7.80 6.99
N ARG A 79 10.24 -8.48 7.64
CA ARG A 79 9.02 -8.84 6.94
C ARG A 79 8.16 -7.61 6.69
N ILE A 80 7.90 -7.36 5.41
CA ILE A 80 6.95 -6.35 4.93
C ILE A 80 5.56 -6.98 4.96
N ILE A 81 4.57 -6.22 5.43
CA ILE A 81 3.17 -6.59 5.46
C ILE A 81 2.49 -5.93 4.25
N THR A 82 2.02 -6.75 3.32
CA THR A 82 1.25 -6.28 2.18
C THR A 82 -0.22 -6.13 2.57
N VAL A 83 -0.70 -4.91 2.53
CA VAL A 83 -2.06 -4.52 2.90
C VAL A 83 -2.87 -4.34 1.62
N VAL A 84 -3.87 -5.21 1.44
CA VAL A 84 -4.80 -5.14 0.29
C VAL A 84 -6.19 -4.87 0.82
N VAL A 85 -6.68 -3.66 0.56
CA VAL A 85 -7.96 -3.17 1.08
C VAL A 85 -8.77 -2.50 -0.01
N ASP A 86 -10.08 -2.53 0.14
CA ASP A 86 -11.00 -1.74 -0.68
C ASP A 86 -10.92 -0.30 -0.18
N THR A 87 -11.35 -0.06 1.06
CA THR A 87 -11.33 1.28 1.65
C THR A 87 -10.28 1.43 2.75
N PHE A 88 -9.45 2.48 2.68
CA PHE A 88 -8.55 2.93 3.74
C PHE A 88 -8.87 4.36 4.22
N THR A 89 -8.35 4.81 5.37
CA THR A 89 -8.54 6.20 5.84
C THR A 89 -8.10 7.22 4.78
N VAL A 90 -6.93 6.99 4.17
CA VAL A 90 -6.33 7.84 3.13
C VAL A 90 -5.76 6.99 1.99
N LEU A 91 -5.64 7.55 0.78
CA LEU A 91 -4.99 6.84 -0.34
C LEU A 91 -3.45 6.79 -0.20
N ASN A 92 -2.87 7.73 0.54
CA ASN A 92 -1.43 7.82 0.79
C ASN A 92 -1.16 7.76 2.31
N PRO A 93 -1.01 6.55 2.89
CA PRO A 93 -0.75 6.40 4.32
C PRO A 93 0.57 7.05 4.73
N THR A 94 0.54 7.67 5.90
CA THR A 94 1.72 8.24 6.60
C THR A 94 1.96 7.48 7.89
N GLU A 95 3.02 7.83 8.63
CA GLU A 95 3.28 7.25 9.97
C GLU A 95 2.10 7.44 10.95
N GLN A 96 1.26 8.45 10.74
CA GLN A 96 0.03 8.63 11.52
C GLN A 96 -0.95 7.47 11.33
N HIS A 97 -1.03 6.94 10.11
CA HIS A 97 -1.97 5.89 9.74
C HIS A 97 -1.37 4.49 9.94
N ALA A 98 -0.10 4.31 9.56
CA ALA A 98 0.58 3.04 9.60
C ALA A 98 2.01 3.20 10.12
N PHE A 99 2.32 2.56 11.25
CA PHE A 99 3.64 2.71 11.88
C PHE A 99 4.29 1.36 12.21
N PRO A 100 5.59 1.19 11.94
CA PRO A 100 6.43 2.08 11.13
C PRO A 100 6.08 1.93 9.63
N LEU A 101 5.98 3.03 8.89
CA LEU A 101 5.53 3.03 7.51
C LEU A 101 6.34 2.09 6.58
N PRO A 102 7.68 1.99 6.67
CA PRO A 102 8.46 1.09 5.82
C PRO A 102 8.16 -0.41 5.99
N LYS A 103 7.43 -0.81 7.04
CA LYS A 103 7.00 -2.21 7.24
C LYS A 103 5.74 -2.54 6.43
N PHE A 104 5.09 -1.57 5.80
CA PHE A 104 3.84 -1.77 5.10
C PHE A 104 3.95 -1.42 3.61
N THR A 105 3.31 -2.24 2.78
CA THR A 105 3.01 -1.89 1.39
C THR A 105 1.51 -1.88 1.20
N PHE A 106 1.02 -0.97 0.35
CA PHE A 106 -0.40 -0.67 0.25
C PHE A 106 -0.94 -0.84 -1.16
N ASP A 107 -2.03 -1.60 -1.24
CA ASP A 107 -2.93 -1.63 -2.37
C ASP A 107 -4.34 -1.25 -1.92
N ILE A 108 -4.69 0.01 -2.12
CA ILE A 108 -5.91 0.66 -1.63
C ILE A 108 -6.74 1.08 -2.84
N LEU A 109 -8.03 0.74 -2.88
CA LEU A 109 -8.94 1.17 -3.95
C LEU A 109 -9.57 2.53 -3.66
N HIS A 110 -9.97 2.78 -2.41
CA HIS A 110 -10.74 3.96 -2.00
C HIS A 110 -10.18 4.58 -0.71
N GLY A 111 -10.10 5.91 -0.67
CA GLY A 111 -9.80 6.67 0.55
C GLY A 111 -11.08 7.28 1.14
N LYS A 112 -11.30 7.16 2.46
CA LYS A 112 -12.57 7.57 3.08
C LYS A 112 -12.67 9.05 3.48
N SER A 113 -11.58 9.83 3.41
CA SER A 113 -11.55 11.30 3.58
C SER A 113 -12.43 11.84 4.71
N THR A 114 -11.93 11.79 5.95
CA THR A 114 -12.62 12.31 7.15
C THR A 114 -12.34 13.78 7.44
N THR A 115 -12.49 14.64 6.44
CA THR A 115 -12.70 16.07 6.70
C THR A 115 -13.84 16.54 5.82
N GLY A 116 -14.96 16.90 6.45
CA GLY A 116 -16.11 17.47 5.78
C GLY A 116 -15.77 18.83 5.19
N VAL A 117 -15.28 18.83 3.94
CA VAL A 117 -15.56 19.84 2.93
C VAL A 117 -15.62 19.06 1.62
N ASP A 118 -16.75 19.20 0.93
CA ASP A 118 -16.93 18.80 -0.46
C ASP A 118 -15.80 19.42 -1.28
N GLU A 119 -14.86 18.61 -1.76
CA GLU A 119 -14.00 19.00 -2.86
C GLU A 119 -13.33 17.76 -3.45
N SER A 120 -13.67 17.50 -4.70
CA SER A 120 -12.90 16.72 -5.65
C SER A 120 -11.51 17.33 -5.86
N VAL A 121 -10.65 17.33 -4.84
CA VAL A 121 -9.23 17.59 -5.02
C VAL A 121 -8.60 16.29 -5.50
N LYS A 122 -8.60 16.12 -6.84
CA LYS A 122 -7.52 15.38 -7.48
C LYS A 122 -6.23 15.98 -6.93
N GLN A 123 -5.56 15.27 -6.02
CA GLN A 123 -4.24 15.67 -5.56
C GLN A 123 -3.34 15.65 -6.79
N VAL A 124 -3.12 16.83 -7.36
CA VAL A 124 -2.12 17.04 -8.39
C VAL A 124 -0.78 16.74 -7.73
N PRO A 125 -0.03 15.73 -8.21
CA PRO A 125 1.29 15.45 -7.70
C PRO A 125 2.15 16.71 -7.80
N THR A 126 2.96 17.04 -6.81
CA THR A 126 3.84 18.23 -6.87
C THR A 126 5.22 17.92 -7.44
N GLU A 127 5.54 16.65 -7.65
CA GLU A 127 6.88 16.21 -8.07
C GLU A 127 6.80 14.98 -9.00
N TYR A 128 7.73 14.89 -9.96
CA TYR A 128 7.96 13.68 -10.76
C TYR A 128 8.57 12.60 -9.87
N ALA A 129 7.88 11.48 -9.67
CA ALA A 129 8.40 10.36 -8.87
C ALA A 129 8.12 9.01 -9.53
N LEU A 130 9.19 8.22 -9.69
CA LEU A 130 9.15 6.79 -10.04
C LEU A 130 9.41 5.99 -8.76
N ARG A 131 8.41 5.27 -8.26
CA ARG A 131 8.57 4.48 -7.02
C ARG A 131 9.28 3.16 -7.33
N GLN A 132 10.17 2.72 -6.43
CA GLN A 132 10.94 1.47 -6.58
C GLN A 132 10.03 0.25 -6.71
N ASN A 133 10.38 -0.64 -7.65
CA ASN A 133 9.82 -1.97 -7.82
C ASN A 133 10.44 -2.94 -6.79
N TYR A 134 9.72 -3.30 -5.73
CA TYR A 134 10.20 -4.34 -4.81
C TYR A 134 9.08 -5.13 -4.09
N PRO A 135 9.28 -6.43 -3.81
CA PRO A 135 10.31 -7.33 -4.33
C PRO A 135 9.81 -8.06 -5.58
N ASN A 136 10.70 -8.40 -6.52
CA ASN A 136 10.44 -9.63 -7.25
C ASN A 136 11.67 -10.36 -7.79
N PRO A 137 11.91 -11.58 -7.27
CA PRO A 137 12.73 -12.59 -7.92
C PRO A 137 11.96 -13.60 -8.79
N PHE A 138 10.64 -13.82 -8.70
CA PHE A 138 9.97 -14.93 -9.44
C PHE A 138 8.42 -14.87 -9.61
N ASN A 139 7.80 -13.73 -9.96
CA ASN A 139 6.38 -13.71 -10.42
C ASN A 139 6.14 -12.67 -11.55
N PRO A 140 5.38 -12.97 -12.63
CA PRO A 140 5.53 -12.32 -13.93
C PRO A 140 4.69 -11.04 -14.13
N GLN A 141 4.42 -10.26 -13.08
CA GLN A 141 3.69 -8.99 -13.17
C GLN A 141 4.24 -8.01 -12.14
N THR A 142 4.86 -6.92 -12.60
CA THR A 142 5.39 -5.82 -11.80
C THR A 142 4.54 -4.59 -12.05
N THR A 143 3.96 -4.02 -10.99
CA THR A 143 3.20 -2.76 -11.10
C THR A 143 4.14 -1.57 -10.92
N ILE A 144 4.31 -0.78 -11.97
CA ILE A 144 5.08 0.48 -11.95
C ILE A 144 4.10 1.63 -11.71
N ARG A 145 4.22 2.30 -10.57
CA ARG A 145 3.41 3.47 -10.21
C ARG A 145 4.21 4.74 -10.46
N TYR A 146 3.64 5.66 -11.22
CA TYR A 146 4.25 6.94 -11.57
C TYR A 146 3.24 8.06 -11.42
N GLN A 147 3.75 9.26 -11.17
CA GLN A 147 2.93 10.46 -11.00
C GLN A 147 3.53 11.60 -11.82
N ILE A 148 2.66 12.38 -12.46
CA ILE A 148 3.07 13.57 -13.21
C ILE A 148 2.40 14.82 -12.65
N PRO A 149 3.18 15.87 -12.37
CA PRO A 149 2.66 17.11 -11.79
C PRO A 149 1.99 18.02 -12.83
N GLU A 150 2.38 17.91 -14.10
CA GLU A 150 1.85 18.70 -15.20
C GLU A 150 1.46 17.79 -16.38
N ALA A 151 0.56 18.28 -17.22
CA ALA A 151 0.18 17.56 -18.42
C ALA A 151 1.36 17.55 -19.41
N GLY A 152 1.66 16.38 -19.97
CA GLY A 152 2.75 16.22 -20.90
C GLY A 152 2.85 14.83 -21.47
N ASN A 153 3.75 14.65 -22.43
CA ASN A 153 4.05 13.36 -23.01
C ASN A 153 4.85 12.51 -22.00
N VAL A 154 4.34 11.34 -21.67
CA VAL A 154 4.98 10.42 -20.72
C VAL A 154 5.45 9.18 -21.45
N ALA A 155 6.76 8.93 -21.37
CA ALA A 155 7.39 7.72 -21.86
C ALA A 155 7.94 6.89 -20.67
N ILE A 156 7.50 5.63 -20.55
CA ILE A 156 8.07 4.66 -19.61
C ILE A 156 8.76 3.57 -20.40
N GLU A 157 10.09 3.58 -20.38
CA GLU A 157 10.93 2.67 -21.14
C GLU A 157 11.65 1.69 -20.19
N ILE A 158 11.71 0.43 -20.58
CA ILE A 158 12.41 -0.65 -19.88
C ILE A 158 13.75 -0.89 -20.57
N PHE A 159 14.84 -0.92 -19.81
CA PHE A 159 16.20 -1.16 -20.30
C PHE A 159 16.83 -2.40 -19.68
N ASN A 160 17.70 -3.09 -20.42
CA ASN A 160 18.52 -4.19 -19.88
C ASN A 160 19.79 -3.66 -19.19
N MET A 161 20.54 -4.55 -18.55
CA MET A 161 21.80 -4.20 -17.87
C MET A 161 22.89 -3.66 -18.83
N MET A 162 22.74 -3.89 -20.14
CA MET A 162 23.63 -3.35 -21.17
C MET A 162 23.15 -1.98 -21.71
N GLY A 163 22.08 -1.40 -21.13
CA GLY A 163 21.52 -0.11 -21.54
C GLY A 163 20.70 -0.17 -22.84
N GLN A 164 20.34 -1.37 -23.31
CA GLN A 164 19.49 -1.52 -24.49
C GLN A 164 18.02 -1.44 -24.08
N ARG A 165 17.22 -0.63 -24.79
CA ARG A 165 15.78 -0.53 -24.58
C ARG A 165 15.11 -1.83 -25.02
N ILE A 166 14.41 -2.47 -24.08
CA ILE A 166 13.74 -3.77 -24.26
C ILE A 166 12.27 -3.57 -24.65
N ARG A 167 11.62 -2.55 -24.08
CA ARG A 167 10.18 -2.31 -24.25
C ARG A 167 9.79 -0.90 -23.84
N ILE A 168 8.74 -0.37 -24.46
CA ILE A 168 8.03 0.84 -24.02
C ILE A 168 6.68 0.43 -23.43
N LEU A 169 6.41 0.82 -22.19
CA LEU A 169 5.16 0.47 -21.47
C LEU A 169 4.09 1.55 -21.60
N VAL A 170 4.51 2.80 -21.72
CA VAL A 170 3.65 3.97 -21.86
C VAL A 170 4.37 4.95 -22.79
N GLU A 171 3.69 5.48 -23.79
CA GLU A 171 4.15 6.58 -24.66
C GLU A 171 2.92 7.35 -25.15
N GLU A 172 2.38 8.22 -24.29
CA GLU A 172 1.16 8.97 -24.59
C GLU A 172 1.09 10.28 -23.79
N ASP A 173 0.25 11.20 -24.25
CA ASP A 173 -0.04 12.43 -23.53
C ASP A 173 -0.94 12.15 -22.33
N LYS A 174 -0.44 12.48 -21.14
CA LYS A 174 -1.17 12.31 -19.88
C LYS A 174 -1.39 13.67 -19.22
N VAL A 175 -2.54 13.82 -18.57
CA VAL A 175 -2.83 14.98 -17.72
C VAL A 175 -2.23 14.80 -16.33
N ALA A 176 -2.02 15.90 -15.60
CA ALA A 176 -1.57 15.85 -14.21
C ALA A 176 -2.37 14.84 -13.37
N GLY A 177 -1.68 13.91 -12.71
CA GLY A 177 -2.32 12.80 -12.01
C GLY A 177 -1.39 11.63 -11.69
N GLN A 178 -1.94 10.63 -11.00
CA GLN A 178 -1.26 9.40 -10.67
C GLN A 178 -1.72 8.26 -11.59
N TYR A 179 -0.77 7.42 -11.99
CA TYR A 179 -0.97 6.36 -12.96
C TYR A 179 -0.23 5.09 -12.50
N SER A 180 -0.72 3.94 -12.95
CA SER A 180 -0.06 2.65 -12.73
C SER A 180 -0.06 1.84 -14.02
N VAL A 181 1.10 1.30 -14.39
CA VAL A 181 1.24 0.38 -15.52
C VAL A 181 1.72 -0.98 -15.00
N GLN A 182 1.15 -2.06 -15.54
CA GLN A 182 1.58 -3.42 -15.24
C GLN A 182 2.59 -3.85 -16.29
N TRP A 183 3.73 -4.36 -15.85
CA TRP A 183 4.77 -4.94 -16.69
C TRP A 183 4.88 -6.43 -16.44
N ASP A 184 4.74 -7.22 -17.49
CA ASP A 184 4.74 -8.69 -17.42
C ASP A 184 6.14 -9.34 -17.40
N GLY A 185 7.20 -8.53 -17.35
CA GLY A 185 8.58 -9.03 -17.43
C GLY A 185 9.03 -9.47 -18.83
N ARG A 186 8.19 -9.28 -19.87
CA ARG A 186 8.50 -9.70 -21.24
C ARG A 186 9.04 -8.54 -22.07
N ASP A 187 9.86 -8.89 -23.05
CA ASP A 187 10.31 -7.99 -24.10
C ASP A 187 9.26 -7.80 -25.21
N ASP A 188 9.51 -6.86 -26.12
CA ASP A 188 8.64 -6.60 -27.28
C ASP A 188 8.56 -7.78 -28.28
N SER A 189 9.40 -8.79 -28.13
CA SER A 189 9.40 -10.00 -28.95
C SER A 189 8.59 -11.17 -28.34
N CYS A 190 7.93 -10.95 -27.19
CA CYS A 190 7.23 -11.98 -26.41
C CYS A 190 8.14 -13.15 -25.98
N GLN A 191 9.46 -12.94 -25.89
CA GLN A 191 10.38 -13.93 -25.34
C GLN A 191 10.76 -13.52 -23.91
N GLY A 192 10.72 -14.51 -23.01
CA GLY A 192 11.32 -14.36 -21.69
C GLY A 192 12.86 -14.36 -21.81
N PRO A 193 13.56 -13.86 -20.79
CA PRO A 193 15.02 -13.98 -20.72
C PRO A 193 15.49 -15.44 -20.77
#